data_AF-A0A2G6D0Z8-F1
#
_entry.id   AF-A0A2G6D0Z8-F1
#
_cell.length_a   1.000
_cell.length_b   1.000
_cell.length_c   1.000
_cell.angle_alpha   90.00
_cell.angle_beta   90.00
_cell.angle_gamma   90.00
#
_symmetry.space_group_name_H-M   'P 1'
#
loop_
_entity.id
_entity.type
_entity.pdbx_description
1 polymer ?
#
loop_
_entity_poly.entity_id
_entity_poly.type
_entity_poly.pdbx_seq_one_letter_code
_entity_poly.pdbx_strand_id
1 'polypeptide(L)'
;MINLQGNCNNLSSTAFAFDLDGDGVEEQLSFAGKGSGFLVLDKNRDGRINNGSEMFGPTTGNGFNELADYDEDGNGFIDAGDAVFNQLKIWTRDEPGNDRLLSLKQAGIAAIGVTGGHSPFSVKDHYNNEYGQVQRTGITLSESGAVGSVQQINLSHRDLDAEQVLQNEFDKGEKSMAQQQTVAKNNTDALTNPGDESLETVLSRLDAVTQAMLNGQDKLAHLKDNGNTPRSLVEQIMAGLEEARIARQQKTG
;
A
#
# COMPACT_ATOMS: atom_id res chain seq x y z
N MET A 1 12.16 7.32 5.10
CA MET A 1 11.14 8.19 4.47
C MET A 1 10.62 9.20 5.49
N ILE A 2 10.41 10.46 5.10
CA ILE A 2 9.96 11.55 5.96
C ILE A 2 8.57 12.01 5.51
N ASN A 3 7.69 12.24 6.48
CA ASN A 3 6.39 12.87 6.26
C ASN A 3 6.49 14.39 6.46
N LEU A 4 6.19 15.16 5.42
CA LEU A 4 6.29 16.62 5.40
C LEU A 4 4.96 17.34 5.68
N GLN A 5 3.83 16.64 5.54
CA GLN A 5 2.49 17.25 5.62
C GLN A 5 1.53 16.56 6.61
N GLY A 6 2.02 15.59 7.39
CA GLY A 6 1.27 14.99 8.50
C GLY A 6 0.21 13.95 8.10
N ASN A 7 0.17 13.52 6.84
CA ASN A 7 -0.79 12.50 6.38
C ASN A 7 -0.24 11.08 6.59
N CYS A 8 -1.08 10.11 6.95
CA CYS A 8 -0.64 8.72 7.16
C CYS A 8 -0.36 7.95 5.85
N ASN A 9 -0.73 8.49 4.68
CA ASN A 9 -0.49 7.87 3.37
C ASN A 9 0.91 8.21 2.84
N ASN A 10 1.83 7.36 3.24
CA ASN A 10 3.26 7.53 3.01
C ASN A 10 3.73 7.06 1.64
N LEU A 11 2.97 6.20 0.96
CA LEU A 11 3.32 5.63 -0.34
C LEU A 11 2.24 5.95 -1.39
N SER A 12 2.68 6.15 -2.63
CA SER A 12 1.84 6.40 -3.79
C SER A 12 1.33 5.08 -4.39
N SER A 13 0.16 5.14 -5.03
CA SER A 13 -0.35 4.06 -5.89
C SER A 13 0.38 3.98 -7.24
N THR A 14 1.10 5.03 -7.62
CA THR A 14 1.94 5.02 -8.82
C THR A 14 3.24 4.29 -8.53
N ALA A 15 3.47 3.19 -9.27
CA ALA A 15 4.75 2.50 -9.24
C ALA A 15 5.82 3.27 -10.01
N PHE A 16 7.07 3.04 -9.66
CA PHE A 16 8.24 3.50 -10.39
C PHE A 16 9.27 2.38 -10.48
N ALA A 17 10.01 2.38 -11.58
CA ALA A 17 11.15 1.50 -11.77
C ALA A 17 12.37 2.12 -11.08
N PHE A 18 13.06 1.34 -10.24
CA PHE A 18 14.26 1.77 -9.53
C PHE A 18 15.06 0.57 -9.08
N ASP A 19 16.38 0.66 -9.17
CA ASP A 19 17.32 -0.34 -8.68
C ASP A 19 17.53 -0.16 -7.17
N LEU A 20 16.75 -0.87 -6.36
CA LEU A 20 16.76 -0.68 -4.90
C LEU A 20 17.97 -1.34 -4.24
N ASP A 21 18.48 -2.44 -4.77
CA ASP A 21 19.59 -3.18 -4.15
C ASP A 21 20.96 -2.91 -4.79
N GLY A 22 20.99 -2.17 -5.90
CA GLY A 22 22.21 -1.76 -6.60
C GLY A 22 22.77 -2.84 -7.52
N ASP A 23 21.98 -3.84 -7.92
CA ASP A 23 22.42 -4.94 -8.78
C ASP A 23 22.34 -4.60 -10.30
N GLY A 24 21.79 -3.44 -10.63
CA GLY A 24 21.60 -2.96 -12.00
C GLY A 24 20.27 -3.38 -12.66
N VAL A 25 19.36 -4.02 -11.92
CA VAL A 25 18.02 -4.41 -12.35
C VAL A 25 17.00 -3.55 -11.61
N GLU A 26 16.14 -2.86 -12.38
CA GLU A 26 15.08 -2.05 -11.77
C GLU A 26 13.89 -2.91 -11.30
N GLU A 27 13.41 -2.66 -10.09
CA GLU A 27 12.16 -3.20 -9.60
C GLU A 27 11.02 -2.18 -9.70
N GLN A 28 9.79 -2.70 -9.86
CA GLN A 28 8.59 -1.88 -9.73
C GLN A 28 8.26 -1.72 -8.25
N LEU A 29 8.35 -0.48 -7.75
CA LEU A 29 8.16 -0.15 -6.35
C LEU A 29 7.15 1.00 -6.19
N SER A 30 6.56 1.16 -5.02
CA SER A 30 5.78 2.37 -4.73
C SER A 30 6.67 3.54 -4.37
N PHE A 31 6.43 4.69 -5.00
CA PHE A 31 7.14 5.93 -4.66
C PHE A 31 6.57 6.56 -3.38
N ALA A 32 7.26 7.55 -2.81
CA ALA A 32 6.73 8.34 -1.71
C ALA A 32 5.42 9.04 -2.10
N GLY A 33 4.43 9.01 -1.20
CA GLY A 33 3.14 9.66 -1.38
C GLY A 33 3.24 11.19 -1.34
N LYS A 34 2.17 11.88 -1.76
CA LYS A 34 2.12 13.35 -1.74
C LYS A 34 2.40 13.88 -0.32
N GLY A 35 3.31 14.84 -0.23
CA GLY A 35 3.73 15.40 1.05
C GLY A 35 4.67 14.51 1.84
N SER A 36 5.27 13.49 1.22
CA SER A 36 6.33 12.66 1.78
C SER A 36 7.53 12.58 0.82
N GLY A 37 8.65 12.07 1.31
CA GLY A 37 9.84 11.80 0.49
C GLY A 37 10.84 10.85 1.14
N PHE A 38 11.73 10.27 0.35
CA PHE A 38 12.81 9.43 0.83
C PHE A 38 13.97 10.28 1.33
N LEU A 39 14.51 9.94 2.50
CA LEU A 39 15.77 10.54 2.96
C LEU A 39 16.90 9.88 2.19
N VAL A 40 17.76 10.68 1.59
CA VAL A 40 18.81 10.21 0.69
C VAL A 40 20.10 11.00 0.90
N LEU A 41 21.21 10.39 0.52
CA LEU A 41 22.52 11.00 0.44
C LEU A 41 23.11 10.65 -0.92
N ASP A 42 23.23 11.65 -1.79
CA ASP A 42 23.95 11.53 -3.06
C ASP A 42 25.44 11.30 -2.77
N LYS A 43 25.84 10.03 -2.72
CA LYS A 43 27.18 9.60 -2.30
C LYS A 43 28.19 9.77 -3.43
N ASN A 44 27.74 9.64 -4.68
CA ASN A 44 28.60 9.73 -5.86
C ASN A 44 28.73 11.16 -6.41
N ARG A 45 27.87 12.08 -5.94
CA ARG A 45 27.81 13.51 -6.29
C ARG A 45 27.45 13.78 -7.75
N ASP A 46 26.64 12.93 -8.37
CA ASP A 46 26.15 13.10 -9.74
C ASP A 46 24.88 13.97 -9.83
N GLY A 47 24.31 14.36 -8.68
CA GLY A 47 23.11 15.19 -8.58
C GLY A 47 21.80 14.43 -8.78
N ARG A 48 21.84 13.10 -8.83
CA ARG A 48 20.69 12.20 -8.99
C ARG A 48 20.70 11.16 -7.87
N ILE A 49 19.55 10.54 -7.66
CA ILE A 49 19.45 9.33 -6.83
C ILE A 49 19.15 8.21 -7.80
N ASN A 50 20.17 7.41 -8.10
CA ASN A 50 20.12 6.47 -9.22
C ASN A 50 19.93 5.01 -8.78
N ASN A 51 20.26 4.67 -7.53
CA ASN A 51 20.00 3.36 -6.94
C ASN A 51 19.94 3.44 -5.40
N GLY A 52 19.61 2.32 -4.75
CA GLY A 52 19.43 2.26 -3.31
C GLY A 52 20.70 2.42 -2.47
N SER A 53 21.90 2.43 -3.07
CA SER A 53 23.14 2.72 -2.33
C SER A 53 23.18 4.16 -1.79
N GLU A 54 22.36 5.05 -2.34
CA GLU A 54 22.19 6.46 -1.97
C GLU A 54 21.00 6.68 -1.03
N MET A 55 20.31 5.60 -0.67
CA MET A 55 19.23 5.58 0.32
C MET A 55 19.74 4.98 1.65
N PHE A 56 18.95 5.16 2.71
CA PHE A 56 19.21 4.56 4.01
C PHE A 56 18.37 3.29 4.20
N GLY A 57 19.04 2.17 4.43
CA GLY A 57 18.44 0.87 4.73
C GLY A 57 18.67 -0.24 3.70
N PRO A 58 18.74 0.01 2.37
CA PRO A 58 18.90 -1.09 1.41
C PRO A 58 20.16 -1.94 1.62
N THR A 59 21.24 -1.34 2.15
CA THR A 59 22.51 -2.05 2.33
C THR A 59 22.49 -2.99 3.53
N THR A 60 21.93 -2.57 4.66
CA THR A 60 21.99 -3.32 5.93
C THR A 60 20.65 -3.89 6.40
N GLY A 61 19.54 -3.49 5.78
CA GLY A 61 18.19 -3.71 6.26
C GLY A 61 17.79 -2.83 7.46
N ASN A 62 18.63 -1.87 7.88
CA ASN A 62 18.33 -0.97 8.99
C ASN A 62 18.80 0.47 8.70
N GLY A 63 17.91 1.26 8.10
CA GLY A 63 18.22 2.64 7.73
C GLY A 63 18.45 3.59 8.91
N PHE A 64 17.92 3.29 10.10
CA PHE A 64 18.21 4.09 11.29
C PHE A 64 19.64 3.87 11.79
N ASN A 65 20.13 2.63 11.74
CA ASN A 65 21.53 2.36 12.08
C ASN A 65 22.48 3.03 11.08
N GLU A 66 22.18 2.92 9.78
CA GLU A 66 22.99 3.61 8.75
C GLU A 66 22.96 5.12 8.91
N LEU A 67 21.85 5.71 9.37
CA LEU A 67 21.78 7.13 9.66
C LEU A 67 22.56 7.52 10.91
N ALA A 68 22.53 6.67 11.95
CA ALA A 68 23.26 6.88 13.21
C ALA A 68 24.79 6.88 13.02
N ASP A 69 25.31 6.22 11.98
CA ASP A 69 26.74 6.28 11.65
C ASP A 69 27.21 7.69 11.26
N TYR A 70 26.30 8.62 11.00
CA TYR A 70 26.59 10.02 10.67
C TYR A 70 26.32 11.02 11.81
N ASP A 71 25.91 10.54 12.99
CA ASP A 71 25.75 11.36 14.21
C ASP A 71 27.16 11.56 14.83
N GLU A 72 27.79 12.68 14.48
CA GLU A 72 29.20 12.95 14.78
C GLU A 72 29.42 13.33 16.25
N ASP A 73 28.44 13.97 16.88
CA ASP A 73 28.51 14.38 18.28
C ASP A 73 27.84 13.40 19.25
N GLY A 74 27.12 12.40 18.73
CA GLY A 74 26.50 11.31 19.49
C GLY A 74 25.27 11.75 20.28
N ASN A 75 24.61 12.84 19.88
CA ASN A 75 23.48 13.40 20.60
C ASN A 75 22.13 12.70 20.30
N GLY A 76 22.12 11.76 19.34
CA GLY A 76 20.95 11.00 18.91
C GLY A 76 20.16 11.66 17.77
N PHE A 77 20.67 12.73 17.19
CA PHE A 77 20.07 13.46 16.09
C PHE A 77 21.10 13.75 14.99
N ILE A 78 20.64 13.76 13.74
CA ILE A 78 21.34 14.45 12.67
C ILE A 78 20.82 15.88 12.61
N ASP A 79 21.67 16.85 12.94
CA ASP A 79 21.36 18.27 12.98
C ASP A 79 22.52 19.14 12.45
N ALA A 80 22.44 20.47 12.63
CA ALA A 80 23.45 21.40 12.12
C ALA A 80 24.86 21.21 12.72
N GLY A 81 25.00 20.43 13.79
CA GLY A 81 26.25 19.98 14.37
C GLY A 81 26.99 18.93 13.52
N ASP A 82 26.27 18.20 12.66
CA ASP A 82 26.83 17.11 11.85
C ASP A 82 27.16 17.56 10.42
N ALA A 83 28.35 17.18 9.93
CA ALA A 83 28.77 17.53 8.57
C ALA A 83 27.84 16.97 7.47
N VAL A 84 27.13 15.87 7.74
CA VAL A 84 26.21 15.24 6.77
C VAL A 84 24.93 16.06 6.58
N PHE A 85 24.51 16.87 7.54
CA PHE A 85 23.18 17.47 7.58
C PHE A 85 22.87 18.32 6.33
N ASN A 86 23.86 19.09 5.86
CA ASN A 86 23.72 19.93 4.67
C ASN A 86 23.74 19.13 3.35
N GLN A 87 24.23 17.89 3.40
CA GLN A 87 24.34 16.98 2.26
C GLN A 87 23.06 16.16 2.08
N LEU A 88 22.39 15.81 3.18
CA LEU A 88 21.12 15.08 3.15
C LEU A 88 20.05 15.81 2.33
N LYS A 89 19.35 15.03 1.52
CA LYS A 89 18.20 15.49 0.73
C LYS A 89 16.97 14.66 1.02
N ILE A 90 15.83 15.22 0.66
CA ILE A 90 14.56 14.54 0.58
C ILE A 90 14.22 14.40 -0.88
N TRP A 91 14.22 13.15 -1.37
CA TRP A 91 13.78 12.82 -2.71
C TRP A 91 12.27 12.67 -2.73
N THR A 92 11.62 13.53 -3.51
CA THR A 92 10.18 13.60 -3.70
C THR A 92 9.87 13.88 -5.17
N ARG A 93 8.59 14.01 -5.53
CA ARG A 93 8.15 14.39 -6.87
C ARG A 93 7.30 15.64 -6.84
N ASP A 94 7.40 16.44 -7.90
CA ASP A 94 6.52 17.60 -8.11
C ASP A 94 5.12 17.18 -8.60
N GLU A 95 4.21 18.14 -8.80
CA GLU A 95 2.85 17.84 -9.27
C GLU A 95 2.80 17.15 -10.65
N PRO A 96 3.64 17.54 -11.64
CA PRO A 96 3.81 16.78 -12.87
C PRO A 96 4.39 15.36 -12.71
N GLY A 97 5.04 15.06 -11.59
CA GLY A 97 5.66 13.77 -11.31
C GLY A 97 7.17 13.71 -11.60
N ASN A 98 7.83 14.85 -11.83
CA ASN A 98 9.28 14.91 -12.00
C ASN A 98 10.00 14.81 -10.66
N ASP A 99 11.18 14.21 -10.66
CA ASP A 99 12.02 14.10 -9.47
C ASP A 99 12.46 15.47 -8.95
N ARG A 100 12.42 15.60 -7.62
CA ARG A 100 12.81 16.81 -6.91
C ARG A 100 13.60 16.43 -5.65
N LEU A 101 14.76 17.05 -5.49
CA LEU A 101 15.59 16.96 -4.29
C LEU A 101 15.44 18.24 -3.46
N LEU A 102 14.93 18.09 -2.24
CA LEU A 102 14.84 19.17 -1.27
C LEU A 102 15.96 19.02 -0.23
N SER A 103 16.65 20.09 0.13
CA SER A 103 17.46 20.05 1.35
C SER A 103 16.58 19.94 2.59
N LEU A 104 17.12 19.42 3.69
CA LEU A 104 16.41 19.37 4.98
C LEU A 104 15.89 20.75 5.39
N LYS A 105 16.70 21.80 5.19
CA LYS A 105 16.31 23.19 5.44
C LYS A 105 15.18 23.67 4.54
N GLN A 106 15.18 23.34 3.25
CA GLN A 106 14.06 23.67 2.34
C GLN A 106 12.76 22.97 2.75
N ALA A 107 12.87 21.81 3.38
CA ALA A 107 11.75 21.07 3.96
C ALA A 107 11.38 21.55 5.38
N GLY A 108 12.09 22.55 5.93
CA GLY A 108 11.84 23.09 7.28
C GLY A 108 12.26 22.16 8.42
N ILE A 109 13.13 21.19 8.15
CA ILE A 109 13.63 20.22 9.13
C ILE A 109 14.90 20.76 9.77
N ALA A 110 14.92 20.81 11.10
CA ALA A 110 16.05 21.21 11.91
C ALA A 110 16.86 20.01 12.45
N ALA A 111 16.20 18.89 12.72
CA ALA A 111 16.87 17.67 13.19
C ALA A 111 16.10 16.39 12.81
N ILE A 112 16.81 15.29 12.66
CA ILE A 112 16.25 13.94 12.43
C ILE A 112 16.75 13.01 13.52
N GLY A 113 15.86 12.37 14.27
CA GLY A 113 16.27 11.37 15.26
C GLY A 113 16.82 10.13 14.58
N VAL A 114 17.97 9.64 15.05
CA VAL A 114 18.63 8.44 14.49
C VAL A 114 18.13 7.13 15.09
N THR A 115 17.14 7.22 15.98
CA THR A 115 16.47 6.06 16.58
C THR A 115 15.00 5.99 16.18
N GLY A 116 14.55 4.78 15.86
CA GLY A 116 13.16 4.48 15.53
C GLY A 116 12.63 3.34 16.38
N GLY A 117 11.50 3.58 17.04
CA GLY A 117 10.76 2.55 17.78
C GLY A 117 10.16 1.53 16.82
N HIS A 118 10.10 0.25 17.25
CA HIS A 118 9.48 -0.82 16.45
C HIS A 118 7.98 -0.54 16.27
N SER A 119 7.53 -0.44 15.02
CA SER A 119 6.17 -0.04 14.68
C SER A 119 5.68 -0.73 13.39
N PRO A 120 5.58 -2.06 13.37
CA PRO A 120 5.27 -2.80 12.15
C PRO A 120 3.82 -2.56 11.69
N PHE A 121 3.63 -2.10 10.46
CA PHE A 121 2.33 -2.11 9.78
C PHE A 121 2.48 -2.12 8.26
N SER A 122 1.54 -2.77 7.57
CA SER A 122 1.47 -2.79 6.11
C SER A 122 0.76 -1.55 5.57
N VAL A 123 1.31 -0.97 4.50
CA VAL A 123 0.68 0.05 3.68
C VAL A 123 0.11 -0.66 2.46
N LYS A 124 -1.21 -0.60 2.29
CA LYS A 124 -1.93 -1.30 1.23
C LYS A 124 -2.96 -0.40 0.57
N ASP A 125 -3.37 -0.76 -0.64
CA ASP A 125 -4.52 -0.15 -1.30
C ASP A 125 -5.85 -0.80 -0.89
N HIS A 126 -6.94 -0.31 -1.48
CA HIS A 126 -8.29 -0.82 -1.22
C HIS A 126 -8.50 -2.26 -1.73
N TYR A 127 -7.70 -2.70 -2.70
CA TYR A 127 -7.71 -4.06 -3.25
C TYR A 127 -6.79 -5.02 -2.49
N ASN A 128 -6.20 -4.57 -1.36
CA ASN A 128 -5.27 -5.31 -0.51
C ASN A 128 -3.92 -5.63 -1.20
N ASN A 129 -3.55 -4.89 -2.26
CA ASN A 129 -2.20 -4.89 -2.80
C ASN A 129 -1.26 -4.17 -1.82
N GLU A 130 -0.12 -4.76 -1.49
CA GLU A 130 0.83 -4.19 -0.54
C GLU A 130 1.86 -3.29 -1.24
N TYR A 131 1.97 -2.04 -0.80
CA TYR A 131 2.97 -1.08 -1.28
C TYR A 131 4.26 -1.13 -0.47
N GLY A 132 4.17 -1.52 0.80
CA GLY A 132 5.32 -1.71 1.67
C GLY A 132 4.92 -1.93 3.11
N GLN A 133 5.92 -2.16 3.96
CA GLN A 133 5.76 -2.39 5.39
C GLN A 133 6.62 -1.41 6.16
N VAL A 134 5.99 -0.55 6.95
CA VAL A 134 6.69 0.28 7.93
C VAL A 134 7.24 -0.64 9.00
N GLN A 135 8.53 -0.53 9.31
CA GLN A 135 9.22 -1.35 10.32
C GLN A 135 9.45 -0.57 11.61
N ARG A 136 9.81 0.70 11.47
CA ARG A 136 10.21 1.59 12.56
C ARG A 136 9.77 3.02 12.30
N THR A 137 9.40 3.71 13.37
CA THR A 137 9.07 5.14 13.36
C THR A 137 9.94 5.88 14.34
N GLY A 138 10.64 6.90 13.84
CA GLY A 138 11.37 7.90 14.61
C GLY A 138 10.73 9.28 14.42
N ILE A 139 11.43 10.31 14.87
CA ILE A 139 10.93 11.68 14.88
C ILE A 139 11.80 12.61 14.03
N THR A 140 11.19 13.66 13.52
CA THR A 140 11.90 14.84 13.02
C THR A 140 11.47 16.06 13.83
N LEU A 141 12.35 17.05 13.95
CA LEU A 141 12.06 18.35 14.53
C LEU A 141 12.14 19.40 13.45
N SER A 142 11.11 20.26 13.34
CA SER A 142 11.13 21.39 12.43
C SER A 142 11.83 22.61 13.03
N GLU A 143 12.21 23.57 12.18
CA GLU A 143 12.72 24.88 12.64
C GLU A 143 11.68 25.65 13.49
N SER A 144 10.39 25.34 13.34
CA SER A 144 9.31 25.92 14.17
C SER A 144 9.09 25.19 15.51
N GLY A 145 9.82 24.12 15.78
CA GLY A 145 9.66 23.26 16.96
C GLY A 145 8.52 22.24 16.86
N ALA A 146 7.88 22.10 15.69
CA ALA A 146 6.90 21.06 15.45
C ALA A 146 7.59 19.69 15.30
N VAL A 147 6.93 18.64 15.77
CA VAL A 147 7.41 17.26 15.66
C VAL A 147 6.79 16.59 14.44
N GLY A 148 7.62 16.05 13.56
CA GLY A 148 7.23 15.20 12.44
C GLY A 148 7.67 13.75 12.64
N SER A 149 7.48 12.93 11.61
CA SER A 149 7.87 11.52 11.63
C SER A 149 8.85 11.17 10.52
N VAL A 150 9.84 10.35 10.85
CA VAL A 150 10.68 9.62 9.90
C VAL A 150 10.45 8.14 10.09
N GLN A 151 10.40 7.37 9.00
CA GLN A 151 10.06 5.96 9.01
C GLN A 151 11.01 5.13 8.16
N GLN A 152 11.33 3.94 8.66
CA GLN A 152 11.90 2.87 7.86
C GLN A 152 10.76 2.07 7.23
N ILE A 153 10.79 1.93 5.91
CA ILE A 153 9.77 1.21 5.14
C ILE A 153 10.50 0.19 4.26
N ASN A 154 10.07 -1.06 4.33
CA ASN A 154 10.44 -2.07 3.36
C ASN A 154 9.46 -1.95 2.20
N LEU A 155 9.93 -1.56 1.02
CA LEU A 155 9.08 -1.44 -0.16
C LEU A 155 8.77 -2.82 -0.72
N SER A 156 7.54 -3.01 -1.19
CA SER A 156 7.12 -4.26 -1.82
C SER A 156 7.37 -4.19 -3.32
N HIS A 157 7.90 -5.28 -3.88
CA HIS A 157 7.92 -5.48 -5.32
C HIS A 157 6.49 -5.56 -5.86
N ARG A 158 6.20 -4.80 -6.91
CA ARG A 158 4.85 -4.66 -7.48
C ARG A 158 4.70 -5.36 -8.82
N ASP A 159 3.74 -6.27 -8.88
CA ASP A 159 3.34 -6.98 -10.09
C ASP A 159 2.12 -6.26 -10.69
N LEU A 160 2.36 -5.23 -11.49
CA LEU A 160 1.31 -4.34 -12.00
C LEU A 160 0.25 -5.07 -12.83
N ASP A 161 0.63 -6.14 -13.52
CA ASP A 161 -0.29 -6.98 -14.29
C ASP A 161 -1.23 -7.75 -13.35
N ALA A 162 -0.68 -8.37 -12.29
CA ALA A 162 -1.49 -9.07 -11.30
C ALA A 162 -2.42 -8.12 -10.54
N GLU A 163 -1.94 -6.93 -10.17
CA GLU A 163 -2.75 -5.91 -9.48
C GLU A 163 -3.91 -5.44 -10.36
N GLN A 164 -3.67 -5.25 -11.66
CA GLN A 164 -4.71 -4.87 -12.61
C GLN A 164 -5.78 -5.97 -12.76
N VAL A 165 -5.38 -7.24 -12.74
CA VAL A 165 -6.32 -8.38 -12.76
C VAL A 165 -7.17 -8.40 -11.48
N LEU A 166 -6.53 -8.25 -10.31
CA LEU A 166 -7.24 -8.22 -9.02
C LEU A 166 -8.25 -7.09 -8.95
N GLN A 167 -7.87 -5.89 -9.38
CA GLN A 167 -8.78 -4.75 -9.44
C GLN A 167 -9.98 -5.03 -10.33
N ASN A 168 -9.77 -5.57 -11.53
CA ASN A 168 -10.85 -5.88 -12.47
C ASN A 168 -11.83 -6.92 -11.91
N GLU A 169 -11.33 -7.95 -11.21
CA GLU A 169 -12.18 -8.96 -10.59
C GLU A 169 -12.92 -8.42 -9.37
N PHE A 170 -12.26 -7.60 -8.54
CA PHE A 170 -12.90 -6.94 -7.40
C PHE A 170 -14.04 -6.00 -7.86
N ASP A 171 -13.79 -5.15 -8.84
CA ASP A 171 -14.78 -4.21 -9.38
C ASP A 171 -16.00 -4.93 -10.00
N LYS A 172 -15.77 -6.08 -10.65
CA LYS A 172 -16.88 -6.93 -11.15
C LYS A 172 -17.69 -7.51 -9.99
N GLY A 173 -17.01 -7.98 -8.94
CA GLY A 173 -17.62 -8.49 -7.72
C GLY A 173 -18.52 -7.44 -7.06
N GLU A 174 -18.00 -6.24 -6.82
CA GLU A 174 -18.75 -5.13 -6.22
C GLU A 174 -20.00 -4.75 -7.03
N LYS A 175 -19.86 -4.62 -8.35
CA LYS A 175 -21.00 -4.33 -9.24
C LYS A 175 -22.06 -5.43 -9.17
N SER A 176 -21.65 -6.69 -9.12
CA SER A 176 -22.58 -7.83 -9.03
C SER A 176 -23.34 -7.84 -7.70
N MET A 177 -22.68 -7.51 -6.59
CA MET A 177 -23.33 -7.41 -5.28
C MET A 177 -24.28 -6.22 -5.20
N ALA A 178 -23.89 -5.05 -5.72
CA ALA A 178 -24.75 -3.87 -5.77
C ALA A 178 -26.02 -4.11 -6.62
N GLN A 179 -25.88 -4.84 -7.73
CA GLN A 179 -27.02 -5.24 -8.55
C GLN A 179 -27.95 -6.20 -7.81
N GLN A 180 -27.40 -7.20 -7.10
CA GLN A 180 -28.19 -8.12 -6.28
C GLN A 180 -28.92 -7.43 -5.13
N GLN A 181 -28.28 -6.50 -4.43
CA GLN A 181 -28.93 -5.69 -3.38
C GLN A 181 -30.04 -4.80 -3.94
N THR A 182 -29.86 -4.23 -5.12
CA THR A 182 -30.90 -3.43 -5.80
C THR A 182 -32.10 -4.28 -6.16
N VAL A 183 -31.88 -5.48 -6.71
CA VAL A 183 -32.97 -6.44 -7.02
C VAL A 183 -33.68 -6.88 -5.75
N ALA A 184 -32.94 -7.21 -4.68
CA ALA A 184 -33.52 -7.58 -3.40
C ALA A 184 -34.36 -6.45 -2.78
N LYS A 185 -33.89 -5.20 -2.85
CA LYS A 185 -34.61 -4.03 -2.36
C LYS A 185 -35.88 -3.77 -3.16
N ASN A 186 -35.80 -3.77 -4.49
CA ASN A 186 -36.97 -3.58 -5.36
C ASN A 186 -38.04 -4.64 -5.11
N ASN A 187 -37.64 -5.90 -4.92
CA ASN A 187 -38.57 -6.97 -4.60
C ASN A 187 -39.19 -6.82 -3.20
N THR A 188 -38.44 -6.33 -2.21
CA THR A 188 -38.94 -6.08 -0.85
C THR A 188 -39.91 -4.89 -0.81
N ASP A 189 -39.60 -3.81 -1.53
CA ASP A 189 -40.47 -2.64 -1.65
C ASP A 189 -41.78 -3.01 -2.38
N ALA A 190 -41.70 -3.83 -3.43
CA ALA A 190 -42.85 -4.39 -4.13
C ALA A 190 -43.73 -5.30 -3.26
N LEU A 191 -43.15 -6.00 -2.27
CA LEU A 191 -43.89 -6.88 -1.35
C LEU A 191 -44.53 -6.11 -0.18
N THR A 192 -43.96 -4.97 0.21
CA THR A 192 -44.41 -4.19 1.37
C THR A 192 -45.33 -3.03 1.00
N ASN A 193 -45.38 -2.63 -0.28
CA ASN A 193 -46.31 -1.64 -0.81
C ASN A 193 -46.85 -2.04 -2.21
N PRO A 194 -47.73 -3.06 -2.30
CA PRO A 194 -48.12 -3.66 -3.57
C PRO A 194 -49.10 -2.83 -4.43
N GLY A 195 -49.71 -1.76 -3.92
CA GLY A 195 -50.77 -1.02 -4.65
C GLY A 195 -51.98 -1.90 -5.03
N ASP A 196 -52.72 -1.52 -6.07
CA ASP A 196 -53.84 -2.29 -6.68
C ASP A 196 -53.33 -3.43 -7.61
N GLU A 197 -52.18 -4.03 -7.33
CA GLU A 197 -51.65 -5.13 -8.14
C GLU A 197 -52.43 -6.44 -7.89
N SER A 198 -52.60 -7.25 -8.96
CA SER A 198 -53.30 -8.53 -8.88
C SER A 198 -52.52 -9.55 -8.03
N LEU A 199 -53.23 -10.43 -7.33
CA LEU A 199 -52.65 -11.48 -6.48
C LEU A 199 -51.65 -12.37 -7.24
N GLU A 200 -51.92 -12.64 -8.52
CA GLU A 200 -51.04 -13.39 -9.42
C GLU A 200 -49.70 -12.69 -9.67
N THR A 201 -49.71 -11.36 -9.75
CA THR A 201 -48.50 -10.55 -9.89
C THR A 201 -47.63 -10.63 -8.64
N VAL A 202 -48.25 -10.61 -7.46
CA VAL A 202 -47.55 -10.73 -6.17
C VAL A 202 -46.96 -12.14 -6.01
N LEU A 203 -47.70 -13.20 -6.35
CA LEU A 203 -47.21 -14.58 -6.30
C LEU A 203 -46.06 -14.82 -7.28
N SER A 204 -46.16 -14.30 -8.51
CA SER A 204 -45.07 -14.39 -9.49
C SER A 204 -43.78 -13.71 -9.02
N ARG A 205 -43.88 -12.59 -8.29
CA ARG A 205 -42.71 -11.93 -7.67
C ARG A 205 -42.13 -12.73 -6.51
N LEU A 206 -42.98 -13.37 -5.69
CA LEU A 206 -42.56 -14.24 -4.60
C LEU A 206 -41.75 -15.44 -5.15
N ASP A 207 -42.19 -16.02 -6.26
CA ASP A 207 -41.47 -17.10 -6.95
C ASP A 207 -40.12 -16.62 -7.50
N ALA A 208 -40.08 -15.43 -8.11
CA ALA A 208 -38.83 -14.85 -8.64
C ALA A 208 -37.80 -14.58 -7.53
N VAL A 209 -38.23 -14.07 -6.37
CA VAL A 209 -37.39 -13.90 -5.17
C VAL A 209 -36.88 -15.25 -4.66
N THR A 210 -37.78 -16.23 -4.54
CA THR A 210 -37.43 -17.58 -4.07
C THR A 210 -36.38 -18.22 -5.00
N GLN A 211 -36.57 -18.11 -6.32
CA GLN A 211 -35.62 -18.61 -7.32
C GLN A 211 -34.29 -17.84 -7.30
N ALA A 212 -34.29 -16.52 -7.09
CA ALA A 212 -33.06 -15.75 -6.94
C ALA A 212 -32.26 -16.17 -5.70
N MET A 213 -32.93 -16.44 -4.58
CA MET A 213 -32.27 -16.96 -3.37
C MET A 213 -31.74 -18.38 -3.55
N LEU A 214 -32.51 -19.27 -4.20
CA LEU A 214 -32.06 -20.62 -4.53
C LEU A 214 -30.87 -20.61 -5.50
N ASN A 215 -30.90 -19.80 -6.55
CA ASN A 215 -29.77 -19.65 -7.49
C ASN A 215 -28.53 -19.06 -6.83
N GLY A 216 -28.70 -18.14 -5.87
CA GLY A 216 -27.61 -17.64 -5.04
C GLY A 216 -27.01 -18.76 -4.17
N GLN A 217 -27.86 -19.57 -3.55
CA GLN A 217 -27.46 -20.73 -2.75
C GLN A 217 -26.82 -21.86 -3.59
N ASP A 218 -27.26 -22.09 -4.83
CA ASP A 218 -26.74 -23.09 -5.75
C ASP A 218 -25.38 -22.67 -6.33
N LYS A 219 -25.21 -21.38 -6.66
CA LYS A 219 -23.88 -20.81 -6.98
C LYS A 219 -22.88 -20.99 -5.83
N LEU A 220 -23.37 -20.97 -4.59
CA LEU A 220 -22.60 -21.28 -3.38
C LEU A 220 -22.50 -22.80 -3.10
N ALA A 221 -23.36 -23.65 -3.68
CA ALA A 221 -23.40 -25.09 -3.46
C ALA A 221 -22.50 -25.86 -4.43
N HIS A 222 -22.26 -25.36 -5.64
CA HIS A 222 -21.30 -25.95 -6.59
C HIS A 222 -19.83 -25.84 -6.15
N LEU A 223 -19.56 -25.14 -5.05
CA LEU A 223 -18.27 -25.10 -4.36
C LEU A 223 -18.19 -26.06 -3.15
N LYS A 224 -19.23 -26.88 -2.91
CA LYS A 224 -19.40 -27.71 -1.69
C LYS A 224 -19.25 -29.21 -1.90
N ASP A 225 -18.34 -29.65 -2.77
CA ASP A 225 -17.93 -31.06 -2.77
C ASP A 225 -16.45 -31.20 -2.44
N ASN A 226 -16.17 -31.14 -1.12
CA ASN A 226 -15.09 -31.87 -0.43
C ASN A 226 -15.15 -31.47 1.05
N GLY A 227 -15.79 -32.32 1.85
CA GLY A 227 -16.13 -32.03 3.24
C GLY A 227 -14.93 -31.74 4.13
N ASN A 228 -14.84 -30.50 4.63
CA ASN A 228 -14.64 -30.17 6.05
C ASN A 228 -14.80 -28.64 6.25
N THR A 229 -15.96 -28.19 6.73
CA THR A 229 -16.33 -26.80 7.15
C THR A 229 -16.08 -25.63 6.15
N PRO A 230 -17.03 -24.66 5.99
CA PRO A 230 -16.91 -23.64 4.96
C PRO A 230 -15.91 -22.53 5.31
N ARG A 231 -14.71 -22.59 4.72
CA ARG A 231 -14.26 -21.65 3.68
C ARG A 231 -14.79 -20.20 3.64
N SER A 232 -14.51 -19.29 4.58
CA SER A 232 -14.87 -17.86 4.43
C SER A 232 -14.26 -17.24 3.16
N LEU A 233 -14.81 -16.12 2.66
CA LEU A 233 -14.31 -15.45 1.44
C LEU A 233 -12.81 -15.12 1.53
N VAL A 234 -12.34 -14.77 2.73
CA VAL A 234 -10.92 -14.54 3.03
C VAL A 234 -10.10 -15.82 2.86
N GLU A 235 -10.59 -16.95 3.34
CA GLU A 235 -9.92 -18.25 3.21
C GLU A 235 -9.93 -18.77 1.75
N GLN A 236 -10.87 -18.35 0.92
CA GLN A 236 -10.90 -18.65 -0.51
C GLN A 236 -9.87 -17.80 -1.30
N ILE A 237 -9.77 -16.51 -0.97
CA ILE A 237 -8.75 -15.62 -1.54
C ILE A 237 -7.33 -16.12 -1.18
N MET A 238 -7.13 -16.57 0.07
CA MET A 238 -5.85 -17.12 0.51
C MET A 238 -5.50 -18.45 -0.19
N ALA A 239 -6.48 -19.29 -0.50
CA ALA A 239 -6.24 -20.53 -1.25
C ALA A 239 -5.83 -20.25 -2.70
N GLY A 240 -6.47 -19.28 -3.37
CA GLY A 240 -6.10 -18.88 -4.72
C GLY A 240 -4.71 -18.25 -4.81
N LEU A 241 -4.30 -17.50 -3.77
CA LEU A 241 -2.94 -16.95 -3.67
C LEU A 241 -1.89 -18.05 -3.47
N GLU A 242 -2.18 -19.10 -2.71
CA GLU A 242 -1.24 -20.21 -2.49
C GLU A 242 -1.10 -21.10 -3.75
N GLU A 243 -2.18 -21.31 -4.50
CA GLU A 243 -2.12 -22.01 -5.80
C GLU A 243 -1.30 -21.22 -6.83
N ALA A 244 -1.48 -19.91 -6.90
CA ALA A 244 -0.68 -19.03 -7.75
C ALA A 244 0.82 -19.03 -7.34
N ARG A 245 1.11 -19.11 -6.03
CA ARG A 245 2.47 -19.20 -5.47
C ARG A 245 3.15 -20.51 -5.84
N ILE A 246 2.46 -21.65 -5.71
CA ILE A 246 2.97 -22.98 -6.07
C ILE A 246 3.22 -23.09 -7.58
N ALA A 247 2.31 -22.55 -8.40
CA ALA A 247 2.46 -22.54 -9.86
C ALA A 247 3.67 -21.72 -10.33
N ARG A 248 4.07 -20.67 -9.58
CA ARG A 248 5.28 -19.88 -9.86
C ARG A 248 6.57 -20.60 -9.46
N GLN A 249 6.57 -21.38 -8.37
CA GLN A 249 7.73 -22.18 -7.94
C GLN A 249 8.03 -23.37 -8.87
N GLN A 250 7.02 -23.90 -9.56
CA GLN A 250 7.20 -25.00 -10.53
C GLN A 250 7.69 -24.54 -11.91
N LYS A 251 7.71 -23.22 -12.18
CA LYS A 251 8.19 -22.64 -13.45
C LYS A 251 9.64 -22.17 -13.42
N THR A 252 10.31 -22.28 -12.27
CA THR A 252 11.70 -21.82 -12.06
C THR A 252 12.66 -22.96 -11.65
N GLY A 253 12.26 -24.22 -11.81
CA GLY A 253 13.08 -25.42 -11.59
C GLY A 253 13.28 -26.24 -12.85
#